data_AF-A0A9Q3GL63-F1
#
_entry.id   AF-A0A9Q3GL63-F1
#
_cell.length_a   1.000
_cell.length_b   1.000
_cell.length_c   1.000
_cell.angle_alpha   90.00
_cell.angle_beta   90.00
_cell.angle_gamma   90.00
#
_symmetry.space_group_name_H-M   'P 1'
#
loop_
_entity.id
_entity.type
_entity.pdbx_description
1 polymer ?
#
loop_
_entity_poly.entity_id
_entity_poly.type
_entity_poly.pdbx_seq_one_letter_code
_entity_poly.pdbx_strand_id
1 'polypeptide(L)'
;MAERTSDKDTFNIPVLDNTNYSEWNLRMMFHLRSKDLLDVCEKPLTPGATSTNLNKYTKASHEAINIIASRLSHVVFLEVINQETKDNAYLLWTKINDQYASKRAIN
;
A
#
# COMPACT_ATOMS: atom_id res chain seq x y z
N MET A 1 1.38 -15.42 36.37
CA MET A 1 2.05 -15.21 35.07
C MET A 1 0.97 -14.73 34.12
N ALA A 2 0.98 -13.45 33.75
CA ALA A 2 -0.02 -12.90 32.83
C ALA A 2 0.40 -13.25 31.40
N GLU A 3 -0.46 -14.01 30.73
CA GLU A 3 -0.37 -14.28 29.30
C GLU A 3 -0.50 -12.94 28.57
N ARG A 4 0.61 -12.39 28.08
CA ARG A 4 0.58 -11.26 27.16
C ARG A 4 0.01 -11.79 25.85
N THR A 5 -1.29 -11.65 25.66
CA THR A 5 -1.90 -11.68 24.34
C THR A 5 -1.24 -10.57 23.54
N SER A 6 -0.24 -10.93 22.73
CA SER A 6 0.32 -10.03 21.73
C SER A 6 -0.82 -9.66 20.81
N ASP A 7 -1.36 -8.45 20.99
CA ASP A 7 -2.45 -7.89 20.21
C ASP A 7 -2.17 -8.09 18.72
N LYS A 8 -2.79 -9.13 18.16
CA LYS A 8 -2.84 -9.37 16.73
C LYS A 8 -3.87 -8.38 16.21
N ASP A 9 -3.49 -7.10 16.16
CA ASP A 9 -4.15 -6.06 15.34
C ASP A 9 -3.96 -6.43 13.87
N THR A 10 -4.52 -7.58 13.51
CA THR A 10 -4.64 -8.04 12.15
C THR A 10 -5.84 -7.28 11.65
N PHE A 11 -5.63 -6.02 11.27
CA PHE A 11 -6.62 -5.29 10.48
C PHE A 11 -7.10 -6.27 9.41
N ASN A 12 -8.41 -6.53 9.41
CA ASN A 12 -9.03 -7.54 8.57
C ASN A 12 -9.06 -7.06 7.10
N ILE A 13 -7.88 -6.83 6.53
CA ILE A 13 -7.66 -6.39 5.17
C ILE A 13 -7.70 -7.66 4.30
N PRO A 14 -8.65 -7.77 3.36
CA PRO A 14 -8.69 -8.90 2.46
C PRO A 14 -7.44 -8.94 1.58
N VAL A 15 -7.21 -10.07 0.92
CA VAL A 15 -6.22 -10.12 -0.16
C VAL A 15 -6.85 -9.51 -1.41
N LEU A 16 -6.20 -8.54 -2.04
CA LEU A 16 -6.70 -7.91 -3.26
C LEU A 16 -6.78 -8.94 -4.38
N ASP A 17 -7.95 -9.01 -4.99
CA ASP A 17 -8.21 -9.71 -6.24
C ASP A 17 -8.98 -8.79 -7.21
N ASN A 18 -9.46 -9.35 -8.32
CA ASN A 18 -10.18 -8.60 -9.35
C ASN A 18 -11.62 -8.21 -8.96
N THR A 19 -12.12 -8.60 -7.78
CA THR A 19 -13.54 -8.47 -7.39
C THR A 19 -13.75 -7.56 -6.18
N ASN A 20 -12.79 -7.51 -5.26
CA ASN A 20 -12.94 -6.90 -3.95
C ASN A 20 -12.26 -5.52 -3.76
N TYR A 21 -11.83 -4.88 -4.86
CA TYR A 21 -11.05 -3.63 -4.84
C TYR A 21 -11.60 -2.55 -3.91
N SER A 22 -12.90 -2.23 -3.95
CA SER A 22 -13.44 -1.15 -3.11
C SER A 22 -13.34 -1.42 -1.61
N GLU A 23 -13.58 -2.66 -1.17
CA GLU A 23 -13.41 -3.01 0.24
C GLU A 23 -11.93 -3.05 0.62
N TRP A 24 -11.10 -3.67 -0.21
CA TRP A 24 -9.66 -3.72 -0.01
C TRP A 24 -9.05 -2.32 0.13
N ASN A 25 -9.41 -1.41 -0.78
CA ASN A 25 -8.88 -0.05 -0.82
C ASN A 25 -9.20 0.72 0.47
N LEU A 26 -10.47 0.73 0.89
CA LEU A 26 -10.88 1.43 2.12
C LEU A 26 -10.14 0.88 3.36
N ARG A 27 -10.05 -0.45 3.49
CA ARG A 27 -9.38 -1.07 4.64
C ARG A 27 -7.87 -0.84 4.62
N MET A 28 -7.23 -0.92 3.44
CA MET A 28 -5.82 -0.64 3.26
C MET A 28 -5.51 0.83 3.58
N MET A 29 -6.32 1.75 3.07
CA MET A 29 -6.19 3.19 3.34
C MET A 29 -6.27 3.49 4.84
N PHE A 30 -7.26 2.93 5.56
CA PHE A 30 -7.36 3.10 7.02
C PHE A 30 -6.14 2.53 7.75
N HIS A 31 -5.65 1.36 7.34
CA HIS A 31 -4.49 0.75 7.95
C HIS A 31 -3.22 1.57 7.74
N LEU A 32 -2.96 2.03 6.52
CA LEU A 32 -1.81 2.88 6.21
C LEU A 32 -1.89 4.22 6.95
N ARG A 33 -3.09 4.82 7.04
CA ARG A 33 -3.30 6.07 7.80
C ARG A 33 -3.03 5.89 9.29
N SER A 34 -3.41 4.75 9.88
CA SER A 34 -3.12 4.45 11.29
C SER A 34 -1.63 4.33 11.61
N LYS A 35 -0.79 4.20 10.59
CA LYS A 35 0.66 4.04 10.67
C LYS A 35 1.44 5.26 10.15
N ASP A 36 0.75 6.34 9.80
CA ASP A 36 1.34 7.51 9.13
C ASP A 36 2.05 7.17 7.79
N LEU A 37 1.59 6.12 7.10
CA LEU A 37 2.15 5.64 5.83
C LEU A 37 1.33 6.03 4.60
N LEU A 38 0.10 6.52 4.78
CA LEU A 38 -0.76 6.88 3.63
C LEU A 38 -0.15 8.01 2.78
N ASP A 39 0.53 8.96 3.42
CA ASP A 39 1.07 10.14 2.75
C ASP A 39 2.08 9.80 1.64
N VAL A 40 2.94 8.79 1.84
CA VAL A 40 3.90 8.35 0.81
C VAL A 40 3.26 7.57 -0.34
N CYS A 41 2.01 7.13 -0.18
CA CYS A 41 1.22 6.50 -1.24
C CYS A 41 0.45 7.53 -2.07
N GLU A 42 0.01 8.64 -1.48
CA GLU A 42 -0.81 9.65 -2.14
C GLU A 42 -0.01 10.83 -2.70
N LYS A 43 1.18 11.10 -2.16
CA LYS A 43 2.00 12.25 -2.54
C LYS A 43 3.36 11.77 -3.08
N PRO A 44 3.75 12.18 -4.30
CA PRO A 44 5.08 11.89 -4.79
C PRO A 44 6.13 12.64 -3.96
N LEU A 45 7.34 12.09 -3.91
CA LEU A 45 8.47 12.77 -3.29
C LEU A 45 8.71 14.13 -3.95
N THR A 46 8.77 15.19 -3.14
CA THR A 46 9.05 16.55 -3.62
C THR A 46 10.47 16.63 -4.22
N PRO A 47 10.61 17.16 -5.45
CA PRO A 47 11.93 17.45 -6.01
C PRO A 47 12.73 18.39 -5.11
N GLY A 48 14.01 18.08 -4.86
CA GLY A 48 14.88 18.90 -4.00
C GLY A 48 14.71 18.69 -2.50
N ALA A 49 14.06 17.60 -2.07
CA ALA A 49 14.02 17.22 -0.66
C ALA A 49 15.44 17.06 -0.07
N THR A 50 15.61 17.45 1.20
CA THR A 50 16.85 17.22 1.94
C THR A 50 17.14 15.72 2.07
N SER A 51 18.41 15.34 2.24
CA SER A 51 18.81 13.94 2.41
C SER A 51 18.09 13.25 3.58
N THR A 52 17.86 13.97 4.68
CA THR A 52 17.07 13.47 5.82
C THR A 52 15.62 13.17 5.45
N ASN A 53 14.97 14.06 4.69
CA ASN A 53 13.59 13.87 4.27
C ASN A 53 13.47 12.76 3.22
N LEU A 54 14.44 12.66 2.31
CA LEU A 54 14.55 11.56 1.36
C LEU A 54 14.62 10.21 2.08
N ASN A 55 15.52 10.06 3.06
CA ASN A 55 15.66 8.80 3.81
C ASN A 55 14.38 8.41 4.57
N LYS A 56 13.71 9.40 5.19
CA LYS A 56 12.42 9.18 5.87
C LYS A 56 11.35 8.72 4.87
N TYR A 57 11.23 9.41 3.73
CA TYR A 57 10.30 9.05 2.67
C TYR A 57 10.57 7.65 2.13
N THR A 58 11.82 7.32 1.79
CA THR A 58 12.22 6.02 1.27
C THR A 58 11.89 4.90 2.25
N LYS A 59 12.18 5.09 3.55
CA LYS A 59 11.85 4.10 4.57
C LYS A 59 10.34 3.87 4.68
N ALA A 60 9.56 4.95 4.75
CA ALA A 60 8.10 4.86 4.79
C ALA A 60 7.53 4.23 3.50
N SER A 61 8.10 4.55 2.33
CA SER A 61 7.75 3.96 1.04
C SER A 61 7.94 2.43 1.07
N HIS A 62 9.10 1.95 1.51
CA HIS A 62 9.35 0.51 1.61
C HIS A 62 8.41 -0.18 2.60
N GLU A 63 8.11 0.46 3.73
CA GLU A 63 7.18 -0.09 4.71
C GLU A 63 5.75 -0.19 4.16
N ALA A 64 5.27 0.85 3.49
CA ALA A 64 3.98 0.86 2.83
C ALA A 64 3.90 -0.22 1.74
N ILE A 65 4.93 -0.35 0.90
CA ILE A 65 5.02 -1.37 -0.15
C ILE A 65 4.94 -2.77 0.46
N ASN A 66 5.69 -3.04 1.53
CA ASN A 66 5.66 -4.35 2.19
C ASN A 66 4.27 -4.71 2.71
N ILE A 67 3.57 -3.75 3.33
CA ILE A 67 2.19 -3.92 3.80
C ILE A 67 1.25 -4.20 2.63
N ILE A 68 1.30 -3.36 1.59
CA ILE A 68 0.45 -3.49 0.40
C ILE A 68 0.68 -4.85 -0.26
N ALA A 69 1.94 -5.17 -0.57
CA ALA A 69 2.35 -6.39 -1.26
C ALA A 69 1.92 -7.65 -0.50
N SER A 70 1.96 -7.65 0.83
CA SER A 70 1.51 -8.77 1.67
C SER A 70 0.00 -9.08 1.55
N ARG A 71 -0.76 -8.14 0.99
CA ARG A 71 -2.21 -8.23 0.79
C ARG A 71 -2.58 -8.19 -0.69
N LEU A 72 -1.68 -8.58 -1.58
CA LEU A 72 -1.98 -8.81 -3.00
C LEU A 72 -2.08 -10.31 -3.28
N SER A 73 -3.04 -10.72 -4.11
CA SER A 73 -3.00 -12.07 -4.68
C SER A 73 -1.79 -12.20 -5.61
N HIS A 74 -1.36 -13.44 -5.87
CA HIS A 74 -0.22 -13.71 -6.75
C HIS A 74 -0.36 -13.04 -8.13
N VAL A 75 -1.56 -13.08 -8.72
CA VAL A 75 -1.85 -12.47 -10.02
C VAL A 75 -1.68 -10.94 -9.95
N VAL A 76 -2.33 -10.30 -8.98
CA VAL A 76 -2.25 -8.84 -8.79
C VAL A 76 -0.81 -8.41 -8.53
N PHE A 77 -0.07 -9.16 -7.71
CA PHE A 77 1.33 -8.88 -7.40
C PHE A 77 2.19 -8.79 -8.67
N LEU A 78 2.10 -9.79 -9.57
CA LEU A 78 2.87 -9.80 -10.80
C LEU A 78 2.45 -8.71 -11.80
N GLU A 79 1.18 -8.27 -11.75
CA GLU A 79 0.70 -7.18 -12.59
C GLU A 79 1.23 -5.82 -12.13
N VAL A 80 1.28 -5.58 -10.81
CA VAL A 80 1.56 -4.24 -10.26
C VAL A 80 3.01 -4.04 -9.82
N ILE A 81 3.70 -5.08 -9.35
CA ILE A 81 5.09 -5.00 -8.87
C ILE A 81 6.07 -5.17 -10.04
N ASN A 82 6.80 -4.12 -10.38
CA ASN A 82 7.82 -4.10 -11.42
C ASN A 82 9.00 -3.17 -11.04
N GLN A 83 9.93 -2.92 -11.96
CA GLN A 83 11.10 -2.08 -11.68
C GLN A 83 10.77 -0.63 -11.27
N GLU A 84 9.60 -0.11 -11.66
CA GLU A 84 9.17 1.25 -11.35
C GLU A 84 8.46 1.33 -10.00
N THR A 85 7.65 0.32 -9.66
CA THR A 85 6.78 0.33 -8.48
C THR A 85 7.39 -0.35 -7.24
N LYS A 86 8.38 -1.23 -7.42
CA LYS A 86 8.94 -2.05 -6.32
C LYS A 86 9.56 -1.23 -5.17
N ASP A 87 10.01 0.00 -5.45
CA ASP A 87 10.64 0.89 -4.46
C ASP A 87 9.88 2.22 -4.28
N ASN A 88 8.73 2.38 -4.95
CA ASN A 88 7.96 3.62 -4.96
C ASN A 88 6.49 3.38 -4.63
N ALA A 89 6.12 3.63 -3.37
CA ALA A 89 4.77 3.43 -2.86
C ALA A 89 3.73 4.28 -3.60
N TYR A 90 4.07 5.51 -3.98
CA TYR A 90 3.20 6.37 -4.76
C TYR A 90 2.87 5.78 -6.13
N LEU A 91 3.88 5.30 -6.86
CA LEU A 91 3.68 4.66 -8.17
C LEU A 91 2.92 3.33 -8.04
N LEU A 92 3.23 2.53 -7.02
CA LEU A 92 2.50 1.29 -6.74
C LEU A 92 1.01 1.57 -6.45
N TRP A 93 0.73 2.51 -5.54
CA TRP A 93 -0.63 2.88 -5.15
C TRP A 93 -1.44 3.41 -6.33
N THR A 94 -0.84 4.32 -7.11
CA THR A 94 -1.43 4.89 -8.33
C THR A 94 -1.78 3.78 -9.32
N LYS A 95 -0.83 2.87 -9.61
CA LYS A 95 -1.06 1.76 -10.54
C LYS A 95 -2.19 0.83 -10.11
N ILE A 96 -2.25 0.48 -8.82
CA ILE A 96 -3.34 -0.35 -8.27
C ILE A 96 -4.68 0.37 -8.46
N ASN A 97 -4.75 1.65 -8.13
CA ASN A 97 -5.99 2.42 -8.27
C ASN A 97 -6.41 2.56 -9.74
N ASP A 98 -5.49 2.91 -10.64
CA ASP A 98 -5.79 3.07 -12.06
C ASP A 98 -6.30 1.76 -12.69
N GLN A 99 -5.68 0.63 -12.36
CA GLN A 99 -6.07 -0.66 -12.93
C GLN A 99 -7.38 -1.20 -12.35
N TYR A 100 -7.59 -1.09 -11.03
CA TYR A 100 -8.68 -1.80 -10.35
C TYR A 100 -9.88 -0.92 -10.01
N ALA A 101 -9.71 0.41 -9.91
CA ALA A 101 -10.85 1.33 -9.88
C ALA A 101 -11.51 1.42 -11.27
N SER A 102 -10.73 1.47 -12.34
CA SER A 102 -11.25 1.58 -13.72
C SER A 102 -11.99 0.32 -14.18
N LYS A 103 -11.53 -0.89 -13.78
CA LYS A 103 -12.22 -2.16 -14.07
C LYS A 103 -13.66 -2.20 -13.51
N ARG A 104 -13.98 -1.40 -12.49
CA ARG A 104 -15.35 -1.29 -11.94
C ARG A 104 -16.26 -0.30 -12.67
N ALA A 105 -15.73 0.56 -13.54
CA ALA A 105 -16.54 1.54 -14.28
C ALA A 105 -17.14 0.96 -15.58
N ILE A 106 -16.73 -0.24 -16.01
CA ILE A 106 -17.10 -0.83 -17.31
C ILE A 106 -18.03 -2.06 -17.17
N ASN A 107 -18.46 -2.44 -15.96
CA ASN A 107 -19.41 -3.54 -15.75
C ASN A 107 -20.73 -3.07 -15.14
#